data_AF-A0AAP2DE58-F1
#
_entry.id   AF-A0AAP2DE58-F1
#
_cell.length_a   1.000
_cell.length_b   1.000
_cell.length_c   1.000
_cell.angle_alpha   90.00
_cell.angle_beta   90.00
_cell.angle_gamma   90.00
#
_symmetry.space_group_name_H-M   'P 1'
#
loop_
_entity.id
_entity.type
_entity.pdbx_description
1 polymer ?
#
loop_
_entity_poly.entity_id
_entity_poly.type
_entity_poly.pdbx_seq_one_letter_code
_entity_poly.pdbx_strand_id
1 'polypeptide(L)'
;MRSFVPFCLLILVACAPIAFVDLHDANRFQESPTILRSGDRYFIRFRYADLEEGPPLTFMAIRTKVQHDTLLFYIPSMASDGNMAGRLQIEEIKDKKQIDLIDQNKFFWKEVNNDLVPLTVGTPTEEDIALIDAGVSEVY
;
A
#
# COMPACT_ATOMS: atom_id res chain seq x y z
N MET A 1 11.63 55.46 -28.92
CA MET A 1 10.38 54.72 -28.68
C MET A 1 10.31 53.56 -29.67
N ARG A 2 10.50 52.33 -29.21
CA ARG A 2 10.18 51.09 -29.94
C ARG A 2 9.60 50.11 -28.94
N SER A 3 8.29 49.89 -29.04
CA SER A 3 7.57 48.81 -28.39
C SER A 3 8.04 47.48 -28.96
N PHE A 4 8.28 46.48 -28.10
CA PHE A 4 8.20 45.09 -28.50
C PHE A 4 7.46 44.28 -27.41
N VAL A 5 6.37 43.70 -27.90
CA VAL A 5 5.43 42.66 -27.44
C VAL A 5 5.85 41.82 -26.23
N PRO A 6 4.95 41.60 -25.24
CA PRO A 6 5.20 40.68 -24.13
C PRO A 6 5.29 39.23 -24.63
N PHE A 7 6.38 38.56 -24.25
CA PHE A 7 6.61 37.14 -24.49
C PHE A 7 5.73 36.33 -23.52
N CYS A 8 4.66 35.74 -24.02
CA CYS A 8 3.91 34.70 -23.31
C CYS A 8 4.83 33.49 -23.08
N LEU A 9 5.32 33.32 -21.86
CA LEU A 9 5.97 32.07 -21.48
C LEU A 9 4.88 31.04 -21.16
N LEU A 10 4.78 30.05 -22.06
CA LEU A 10 3.92 28.88 -21.97
C LEU A 10 4.07 28.13 -20.65
N ILE A 11 2.91 27.77 -20.12
CA ILE A 11 2.70 26.78 -19.07
C ILE A 11 3.32 25.44 -19.53
N LEU A 12 4.31 24.95 -18.78
CA LEU A 12 4.65 23.53 -18.80
C LEU A 12 3.93 22.87 -17.63
N VAL A 13 2.76 22.33 -17.94
CA VAL A 13 2.15 21.24 -17.17
C VAL A 13 3.09 20.05 -17.30
N ALA A 14 4.03 19.91 -16.38
CA ALA A 14 4.69 18.63 -16.17
C ALA A 14 3.72 17.74 -15.37
N CYS A 15 2.77 17.16 -16.09
CA CYS A 15 2.12 15.93 -15.64
C CYS A 15 3.22 14.87 -15.69
N ALA A 16 3.90 14.64 -14.57
CA ALA A 16 4.80 13.52 -14.48
C ALA A 16 3.94 12.25 -14.52
N PRO A 17 4.11 11.35 -15.51
CA PRO A 17 3.58 10.01 -15.37
C PRO A 17 4.38 9.36 -14.25
N ILE A 18 3.81 9.25 -13.04
CA ILE A 18 4.42 8.39 -12.03
C ILE A 18 4.26 6.98 -12.57
N ALA A 19 5.41 6.37 -12.83
CA ALA A 19 5.58 5.08 -13.47
C ALA A 19 4.66 4.03 -12.82
N PHE A 20 3.97 3.29 -13.69
CA PHE A 20 3.24 2.10 -13.28
C PHE A 20 4.23 0.97 -12.98
N VAL A 21 3.87 0.20 -11.95
CA VAL A 21 4.39 -1.11 -11.55
C VAL A 21 5.72 -1.06 -10.79
N ASP A 22 5.60 -0.85 -9.48
CA ASP A 22 6.54 -1.44 -8.56
C ASP A 22 5.83 -2.65 -7.92
N LEU A 23 6.26 -3.85 -8.33
CA LEU A 23 5.74 -5.16 -7.93
C LEU A 23 6.62 -5.67 -6.80
N HIS A 24 6.35 -5.21 -5.59
CA HIS A 24 7.34 -5.38 -4.54
C HIS A 24 7.55 -6.85 -4.10
N ASP A 25 6.60 -7.74 -4.41
CA ASP A 25 6.90 -9.14 -4.76
C ASP A 25 5.76 -9.67 -5.64
N ALA A 26 5.92 -9.64 -6.97
CA ALA A 26 4.91 -10.15 -7.92
C ALA A 26 4.48 -11.59 -7.63
N ASN A 27 5.34 -12.35 -6.95
CA ASN A 27 5.05 -13.73 -6.57
C ASN A 27 4.09 -13.81 -5.37
N ARG A 28 3.84 -12.69 -4.67
CA ARG A 28 3.00 -12.64 -3.47
C ARG A 28 1.81 -11.71 -3.60
N PHE A 29 1.96 -10.59 -4.33
CA PHE A 29 0.89 -9.61 -4.49
C PHE A 29 0.61 -9.29 -5.94
N GLN A 30 -0.67 -9.14 -6.26
CA GLN A 30 -1.13 -8.67 -7.57
C GLN A 30 -0.96 -7.15 -7.70
N GLU A 31 -1.01 -6.44 -6.57
CA GLU A 31 -0.84 -4.99 -6.47
C GLU A 31 -0.01 -4.64 -5.24
N SER A 32 0.73 -3.53 -5.30
CA SER A 32 1.49 -3.07 -4.15
C SER A 32 0.56 -2.77 -2.96
N PRO A 33 0.90 -3.23 -1.73
CA PRO A 33 0.16 -2.86 -0.55
C PRO A 33 -0.03 -1.34 -0.47
N THR A 34 -1.18 -0.89 0.01
CA THR A 34 -1.53 0.52 0.05
C THR A 34 -2.23 0.83 1.37
N ILE A 35 -1.93 1.99 1.95
CA ILE A 35 -2.65 2.49 3.12
C ILE A 35 -3.92 3.19 2.63
N LEU A 36 -5.08 2.82 3.18
CA LEU A 36 -6.33 3.52 2.96
C LEU A 36 -6.65 4.42 4.14
N ARG A 37 -7.15 5.63 3.85
CA ARG A 37 -7.68 6.55 4.87
C ARG A 37 -9.19 6.71 4.72
N SER A 38 -9.95 6.32 5.75
CA SER A 38 -11.39 6.55 5.84
C SER A 38 -11.71 7.40 7.07
N GLY A 39 -11.88 8.71 6.86
CA GLY A 39 -11.98 9.69 7.96
C GLY A 39 -10.71 9.71 8.81
N ASP A 40 -10.87 9.36 10.10
CA ASP A 40 -9.77 9.27 11.08
C ASP A 40 -9.22 7.84 11.25
N ARG A 41 -9.63 6.90 10.39
CA ARG A 41 -9.22 5.49 10.44
C ARG A 41 -8.26 5.18 9.29
N TYR A 42 -7.29 4.34 9.58
CA TYR A 42 -6.30 3.85 8.63
C TYR A 42 -6.39 2.34 8.47
N PHE A 43 -6.23 1.87 7.25
CA PHE A 43 -6.25 0.45 6.91
C PHE A 43 -5.08 0.12 6.00
N ILE A 44 -4.52 -1.09 6.09
CA ILE A 44 -3.62 -1.63 5.07
C ILE A 44 -4.44 -2.53 4.15
N ARG A 45 -4.34 -2.29 2.84
CA ARG A 45 -5.01 -3.03 1.77
C ARG A 45 -3.97 -3.74 0.91
N PHE A 46 -4.22 -5.00 0.60
CA PHE A 46 -3.38 -5.78 -0.32
C PHE A 46 -4.16 -6.91 -0.95
N ARG A 47 -3.79 -7.28 -2.18
CA ARG A 47 -4.35 -8.41 -2.89
C ARG A 47 -3.26 -9.42 -3.19
N TYR A 48 -3.49 -10.67 -2.80
CA TYR A 48 -2.56 -11.76 -3.06
C TYR A 48 -2.44 -12.00 -4.57
N ALA A 49 -1.25 -12.39 -5.02
CA ALA A 49 -1.03 -12.76 -6.41
C ALA A 49 -1.92 -13.94 -6.81
N ASP A 50 -2.38 -13.95 -8.05
CA ASP A 50 -3.06 -15.10 -8.63
C ASP A 50 -1.99 -16.00 -9.25
N LEU A 51 -1.64 -17.09 -8.57
CA LEU A 51 -0.63 -18.03 -9.05
C LEU A 51 -1.34 -19.22 -9.71
N GLU A 52 -1.42 -19.22 -11.04
CA GLU A 52 -1.93 -20.37 -11.82
C GLU A 52 -1.00 -21.60 -11.70
N GLU A 53 0.31 -21.37 -11.59
CA GLU A 53 1.35 -22.39 -11.39
C GLU A 53 2.30 -21.97 -10.26
N GLY A 54 2.32 -22.72 -9.16
CA GLY A 54 3.19 -22.43 -8.02
C GLY A 54 2.72 -23.10 -6.74
N PRO A 55 3.56 -23.13 -5.68
CA PRO A 55 3.09 -23.54 -4.37
C PRO A 55 1.95 -22.62 -3.91
N PRO A 56 0.94 -23.15 -3.20
CA PRO A 56 -0.18 -22.34 -2.73
C PRO A 56 0.34 -21.15 -1.90
N LEU A 57 -0.24 -19.96 -2.14
CA LEU A 57 0.03 -18.81 -1.29
C LEU A 57 -0.59 -19.07 0.08
N THR A 58 0.29 -19.44 0.99
CA THR A 58 0.03 -19.53 2.43
C THR A 58 -0.45 -18.19 2.96
N PHE A 59 -1.30 -18.20 3.98
CA PHE A 59 -1.72 -16.97 4.63
C PHE A 59 -0.51 -16.15 5.13
N MET A 60 -0.35 -14.94 4.59
CA MET A 60 0.72 -14.02 4.95
C MET A 60 0.11 -12.77 5.57
N ALA A 61 0.01 -12.76 6.90
CA ALA A 61 -0.41 -11.56 7.62
C ALA A 61 0.69 -10.49 7.54
N ILE A 62 0.34 -9.28 7.10
CA ILE A 62 1.23 -8.14 7.21
C ILE A 62 1.51 -7.88 8.70
N ARG A 63 2.77 -7.61 9.02
CA ARG A 63 3.20 -7.20 10.34
C ARG A 63 3.76 -5.79 10.27
N THR A 64 3.68 -5.12 11.42
CA THR A 64 4.24 -3.79 11.60
C THR A 64 5.32 -3.79 12.68
N LYS A 65 6.31 -2.90 12.53
CA LYS A 65 7.32 -2.62 13.55
C LYS A 65 7.70 -1.14 13.49
N VAL A 66 7.79 -0.51 14.65
CA VAL A 66 8.36 0.84 14.74
C VAL A 66 9.87 0.74 14.97
N GLN A 67 10.66 1.40 14.13
CA GLN A 67 12.11 1.47 14.22
C GLN A 67 12.59 2.89 13.89
N HIS A 68 13.37 3.51 14.77
CA HIS A 68 13.90 4.87 14.58
C HIS A 68 12.82 5.88 14.12
N ASP A 69 11.70 5.95 14.85
CA ASP A 69 10.54 6.80 14.52
C ASP A 69 9.97 6.60 13.11
N THR A 70 10.10 5.38 12.58
CA THR A 70 9.55 4.98 11.29
C THR A 70 8.71 3.73 11.47
N LEU A 71 7.52 3.71 10.86
CA LEU A 71 6.65 2.54 10.80
C LEU A 71 7.04 1.66 9.60
N LEU A 72 7.41 0.42 9.87
CA LEU A 72 7.77 -0.55 8.84
C LEU A 72 6.66 -1.60 8.71
N PHE A 73 6.13 -1.77 7.51
CA PHE A 73 5.26 -2.88 7.13
C PHE A 73 6.10 -3.97 6.48
N TYR A 74 5.83 -5.24 6.79
CA TYR A 74 6.56 -6.38 6.23
C TYR A 74 5.76 -7.67 6.34
N ILE A 75 6.13 -8.68 5.54
CA ILE A 75 5.63 -10.05 5.70
C ILE A 75 6.65 -10.88 6.48
N PRO A 76 6.29 -11.46 7.63
CA PRO A 76 7.10 -12.50 8.25
C PRO A 76 7.03 -13.77 7.41
N SER A 77 8.14 -14.49 7.28
CA SER A 77 8.14 -15.84 6.70
C SER A 77 7.37 -16.77 7.64
N MET A 78 6.06 -16.95 7.40
CA MET A 78 5.25 -17.95 8.09
C MET A 78 4.76 -18.97 7.06
N ALA A 79 4.96 -20.25 7.37
CA ALA A 79 4.29 -21.33 6.66
C ALA A 79 2.94 -21.56 7.34
N SER A 80 1.85 -21.30 6.62
CA SER A 80 0.49 -21.61 7.06
C SER A 80 -0.28 -22.22 5.89
N ASP A 81 -0.87 -23.38 6.07
CA ASP A 81 -1.62 -24.03 5.00
C ASP A 81 -2.88 -23.20 4.64
N GLY A 82 -3.11 -22.97 3.35
CA GLY A 82 -4.24 -22.19 2.82
C GLY A 82 -4.01 -21.80 1.35
N ASN A 83 -5.09 -21.48 0.62
CA ASN A 83 -5.00 -20.89 -0.72
C ASN A 83 -5.60 -19.48 -0.69
N MET A 84 -4.72 -18.48 -0.65
CA MET A 84 -5.11 -17.06 -0.64
C MET A 84 -5.04 -16.40 -2.03
N ALA A 85 -4.82 -17.16 -3.11
CA ALA A 85 -4.66 -16.61 -4.46
C ALA A 85 -5.79 -15.63 -4.85
N GLY A 86 -5.41 -14.44 -5.33
CA GLY A 86 -6.32 -13.38 -5.77
C GLY A 86 -7.18 -12.71 -4.69
N ARG A 87 -7.14 -13.20 -3.43
CA ARG A 87 -7.97 -12.67 -2.35
C ARG A 87 -7.54 -11.25 -1.96
N LEU A 88 -8.53 -10.41 -1.69
CA LEU A 88 -8.33 -9.07 -1.14
C LEU A 88 -8.36 -9.14 0.38
N GLN A 89 -7.42 -8.45 1.03
CA GLN A 89 -7.37 -8.33 2.47
C GLN A 89 -7.25 -6.87 2.89
N ILE A 90 -8.05 -6.49 3.89
CA ILE A 90 -8.05 -5.16 4.50
C ILE A 90 -7.95 -5.33 6.01
N GLU A 91 -6.96 -4.68 6.60
CA GLU A 91 -6.73 -4.72 8.06
C GLU A 91 -6.66 -3.31 8.64
N GLU A 92 -7.39 -3.08 9.73
CA GLU A 92 -7.39 -1.79 10.42
C GLU A 92 -6.14 -1.59 11.29
N ILE A 93 -5.52 -0.42 11.15
CA ILE A 93 -4.38 0.01 11.97
C ILE A 93 -4.93 0.76 13.19
N LYS A 94 -4.97 0.07 14.34
CA LYS A 94 -5.58 0.61 15.57
C LYS A 94 -4.59 1.26 16.53
N ASP A 95 -3.30 1.00 16.36
CA ASP A 95 -2.27 1.53 17.28
C ASP A 95 -2.04 3.03 17.04
N LYS A 96 -2.24 3.84 18.08
CA LYS A 96 -2.12 5.30 18.00
C LYS A 96 -0.74 5.75 17.51
N LYS A 97 0.33 5.10 17.98
CA LYS A 97 1.70 5.48 17.57
C LYS A 97 1.93 5.18 16.09
N GLN A 98 1.39 4.07 15.57
CA GLN A 98 1.44 3.76 14.15
C GLN A 98 0.67 4.80 13.32
N ILE A 99 -0.54 5.17 13.75
CA ILE A 99 -1.34 6.23 13.12
C ILE A 99 -0.57 7.57 13.09
N ASP A 100 -0.01 7.99 14.23
CA ASP A 100 0.73 9.25 14.33
C ASP A 100 1.96 9.25 13.38
N LEU A 101 2.58 8.09 13.11
CA LEU A 101 3.67 7.95 12.15
C LEU A 101 3.19 7.98 10.69
N ILE A 102 2.00 7.45 10.41
CA ILE A 102 1.35 7.56 9.09
C ILE A 102 1.03 9.02 8.78
N ASP A 103 0.44 9.75 9.72
CA ASP A 103 0.14 11.18 9.59
C ASP A 103 1.40 12.03 9.34
N GLN A 104 2.55 11.60 9.84
CA GLN A 104 3.86 12.24 9.63
C GLN A 104 4.56 11.82 8.33
N ASN A 105 3.95 10.95 7.51
CA ASN A 105 4.59 10.33 6.34
C ASN A 105 5.90 9.58 6.66
N LYS A 106 5.98 8.97 7.85
CA LYS A 106 7.14 8.18 8.31
C LYS A 106 6.84 6.69 8.29
N PHE A 107 6.51 6.18 7.11
CA PHE A 107 6.13 4.78 6.94
C PHE A 107 6.65 4.20 5.62
N PHE A 108 7.05 2.94 5.67
CA PHE A 108 7.61 2.23 4.52
C PHE A 108 7.23 0.76 4.54
N TRP A 109 7.18 0.18 3.35
CA TRP A 109 7.26 -1.26 3.18
C TRP A 109 8.73 -1.68 3.26
N LYS A 110 9.00 -2.75 4.01
CA LYS A 110 10.33 -3.32 4.15
C LYS A 110 10.42 -4.62 3.36
N GLU A 111 11.29 -4.61 2.37
CA GLU A 111 11.60 -5.77 1.54
C GLU A 111 12.45 -6.83 2.24
N VAL A 112 12.48 -8.03 1.67
CA VAL A 112 13.30 -9.16 2.18
C VAL A 112 14.79 -8.83 2.14
N ASN A 113 15.23 -8.03 1.17
CA ASN A 113 16.61 -7.54 1.05
C ASN A 113 16.92 -6.35 2.00
N ASN A 114 15.96 -5.91 2.81
CA ASN A 114 15.98 -4.73 3.70
C ASN A 114 15.83 -3.37 3.00
N ASP A 115 15.50 -3.32 1.72
CA ASP A 115 15.15 -2.06 1.08
C ASP A 115 13.87 -1.49 1.69
N LEU A 116 13.82 -0.16 1.77
CA LEU A 116 12.67 0.59 2.26
C LEU A 116 11.96 1.25 1.10
N VAL A 117 10.73 0.82 0.88
CA VAL A 117 9.88 1.24 -0.21
C VAL A 117 8.78 2.16 0.32
N PRO A 118 8.61 3.38 -0.23
CA PRO A 118 7.50 4.24 0.16
C PRO A 118 6.15 3.60 -0.20
N LEU A 119 5.24 3.53 0.77
CA LEU A 119 3.84 3.17 0.51
C LEU A 119 3.03 4.43 0.18
N THR A 120 1.93 4.26 -0.53
CA THR A 120 0.99 5.35 -0.81
C THR A 120 -0.17 5.34 0.19
N VAL A 121 -0.75 6.52 0.41
CA VAL A 121 -2.02 6.68 1.14
C VAL A 121 -3.10 7.07 0.14
N GLY A 122 -4.13 6.24 0.02
CA GLY A 122 -5.26 6.41 -0.88
C GLY A 122 -6.59 6.55 -0.17
N THR A 123 -7.62 6.83 -0.96
CA THR A 123 -9.02 6.83 -0.52
C THR A 123 -9.63 5.46 -0.81
N PRO A 124 -10.41 4.88 0.12
CA PRO A 124 -11.15 3.64 -0.13
C PRO A 124 -12.05 3.73 -1.37
N THR A 125 -12.10 2.65 -2.15
CA THR A 125 -13.12 2.42 -3.17
C THR A 125 -14.44 1.94 -2.55
N GLU A 126 -15.51 1.84 -3.35
CA GLU A 126 -16.78 1.27 -2.88
C GLU A 126 -16.64 -0.20 -2.42
N GLU A 127 -15.80 -0.99 -3.10
CA GLU A 127 -15.46 -2.38 -2.69
C GLU A 127 -14.79 -2.38 -1.32
N ASP A 128 -13.82 -1.48 -1.10
CA ASP A 128 -13.10 -1.39 0.16
C ASP A 128 -14.03 -0.98 1.31
N ILE A 129 -14.94 -0.03 1.07
CA ILE A 129 -15.92 0.42 2.07
C ILE A 129 -16.82 -0.75 2.48
N ALA A 130 -17.33 -1.52 1.52
CA ALA A 130 -18.17 -2.67 1.80
C ALA A 130 -17.46 -3.70 2.69
N LEU A 131 -16.18 -3.97 2.44
CA LEU A 131 -15.36 -4.89 3.25
C LEU A 131 -15.06 -4.34 4.65
N ILE A 132 -14.75 -3.04 4.75
CA ILE A 132 -14.53 -2.35 6.02
C ILE A 132 -15.79 -2.41 6.89
N ASP A 133 -16.96 -2.12 6.31
CA ASP A 133 -18.25 -2.09 7.01
C ASP A 133 -18.71 -3.49 7.42
N ALA A 134 -18.40 -4.51 6.62
CA ALA A 134 -18.65 -5.90 6.99
C ALA A 134 -17.79 -6.36 8.19
N GLY A 135 -16.76 -5.58 8.59
CA GLY A 135 -15.83 -5.95 9.65
C GLY A 135 -14.94 -7.14 9.27
N VAL A 136 -14.77 -7.33 7.96
CA VAL A 136 -14.22 -8.55 7.39
C VAL A 136 -12.71 -8.42 7.23
N SER A 137 -11.97 -9.11 8.09
CA SER A 137 -10.66 -9.64 7.73
C SER A 137 -10.92 -11.07 7.25
N GLU A 138 -11.14 -11.33 5.96
CA GLU A 138 -11.45 -12.71 5.52
C GLU A 138 -10.27 -13.64 5.84
N VAL A 139 -10.44 -14.40 6.91
CA VAL A 139 -9.72 -15.64 7.18
C VAL A 139 -10.71 -16.75 6.85
N TYR A 140 -10.57 -17.35 5.67
CA TYR A 140 -11.10 -18.69 5.38
C TYR A 140 -9.93 -19.67 5.33
#